data_AF-A0A0G0TB42-F1
#
_entry.id   AF-A0A0G0TB42-F1
#
_cell.length_a   1.000
_cell.length_b   1.000
_cell.length_c   1.000
_cell.angle_alpha   90.00
_cell.angle_beta   90.00
_cell.angle_gamma   90.00
#
_symmetry.space_group_name_H-M   'P 1'
#
loop_
_entity.id
_entity.type
_entity.pdbx_description
1 polymer ?
#
loop_
_entity_poly.entity_id
_entity_poly.type
_entity_poly.pdbx_seq_one_letter_code
_entity_poly.pdbx_strand_id
1 'polypeptide(L)'
;MNYLAINGGKKVRRKKFPSYNTIAKEEKQAVLKVLNRGVLSQYLGVWGKDFYGGEEVRALEKEWASHFRVKHAIAVNSATSGLYAATGAAGISPGDEVIVSPYTMSASVMPQSGIR
;
A
#
# COMPACT_ATOMS: atom_id res chain seq x y z
N MET A 1 2.37 -13.34 -44.17
CA MET A 1 1.05 -13.50 -43.53
C MET A 1 1.24 -13.73 -42.04
N ASN A 2 1.00 -12.71 -41.23
CA ASN A 2 1.11 -12.79 -39.77
C ASN A 2 -0.22 -13.28 -39.19
N TYR A 3 -0.41 -14.60 -39.12
CA TYR A 3 -1.54 -15.14 -38.36
C TYR A 3 -1.34 -14.79 -36.88
N LEU A 4 -2.36 -14.23 -36.24
CA LEU A 4 -2.36 -14.04 -34.79
C LEU A 4 -2.18 -15.40 -34.12
N ALA A 5 -1.47 -15.44 -33.00
CA ALA A 5 -1.25 -16.67 -32.25
C ALA A 5 -2.56 -17.34 -31.78
N ILE A 6 -3.63 -16.56 -31.61
CA ILE A 6 -4.99 -17.06 -31.33
C ILE A 6 -5.64 -17.75 -32.54
N ASN A 7 -5.18 -17.47 -33.76
CA ASN A 7 -5.72 -17.97 -35.02
C ASN A 7 -4.76 -18.97 -35.70
N GLY A 8 -4.01 -19.76 -34.91
CA GLY A 8 -3.07 -20.77 -35.43
C GLY A 8 -1.68 -20.24 -35.81
N GLY A 9 -1.40 -18.95 -35.59
CA GLY A 9 -0.07 -18.37 -35.78
C GLY A 9 0.95 -18.83 -34.73
N LYS A 10 2.24 -18.67 -35.03
CA LYS A 10 3.33 -19.05 -34.12
C LYS A 10 3.30 -18.18 -32.86
N LYS A 11 3.06 -18.79 -31.69
CA LYS A 11 3.11 -18.10 -30.39
C LYS A 11 4.49 -17.45 -30.19
N VAL A 12 4.51 -16.14 -29.96
CA VAL A 12 5.72 -15.39 -29.60
C VAL A 12 6.33 -15.93 -28.31
N ARG A 13 5.48 -16.35 -27.37
CA ARG A 13 5.90 -16.86 -26.07
C ARG A 13 5.46 -18.30 -25.87
N ARG A 14 6.43 -19.17 -25.61
CA ARG A 14 6.21 -20.61 -25.41
C ARG A 14 6.17 -21.04 -23.94
N LYS A 15 6.67 -20.19 -23.03
CA LYS A 15 6.70 -20.45 -21.58
C LYS A 15 5.78 -19.45 -20.84
N LYS A 16 5.18 -19.88 -19.72
CA LYS A 16 4.40 -18.99 -18.86
C LYS A 16 5.31 -17.92 -18.23
N PHE A 17 4.71 -16.84 -17.70
CA PHE A 17 5.49 -15.89 -16.90
C PHE A 17 5.92 -16.64 -15.63
N PRO A 18 7.12 -16.36 -15.09
CA PRO A 18 7.45 -16.86 -13.77
C PRO A 18 6.40 -16.34 -12.77
N SER A 19 6.07 -17.16 -11.78
CA SER A 19 5.25 -16.71 -10.66
C SER A 19 6.00 -15.61 -9.92
N TYR A 20 5.32 -14.49 -9.66
CA TYR A 20 5.86 -13.44 -8.83
C TYR A 20 5.80 -13.89 -7.37
N ASN A 21 6.94 -14.21 -6.77
CA ASN A 21 7.06 -14.58 -5.36
C ASN A 21 8.28 -13.87 -4.77
N THR A 22 8.03 -12.92 -3.87
CA THR A 22 9.06 -12.12 -3.20
C THR A 22 9.35 -12.60 -1.79
N ILE A 23 8.77 -13.72 -1.34
CA ILE A 23 8.92 -14.22 0.03
C ILE A 23 10.25 -15.00 0.13
N ALA A 24 11.31 -14.31 0.52
CA ALA A 24 12.63 -14.87 0.78
C ALA A 24 12.81 -15.20 2.27
N LYS A 25 14.07 -15.37 2.71
CA LYS A 25 14.38 -15.77 4.10
C LYS A 25 14.08 -14.62 5.06
N GLU A 26 14.30 -13.40 4.62
CA GLU A 26 14.17 -12.15 5.33
C GLU A 26 12.72 -11.91 5.73
N GLU A 27 11.76 -12.05 4.79
CA GLU A 27 10.33 -11.91 5.05
C GLU A 27 9.86 -12.95 6.07
N LYS A 28 10.32 -14.20 5.93
CA LYS A 28 9.97 -15.27 6.87
C LYS A 28 10.49 -14.96 8.28
N GLN A 29 11.72 -14.48 8.38
CA GLN A 29 12.32 -14.12 9.67
C GLN A 29 11.58 -12.95 10.32
N ALA A 30 11.19 -11.93 9.57
CA ALA A 30 10.40 -10.81 10.08
C ALA A 30 9.05 -11.28 10.66
N VAL A 31 8.33 -12.14 9.94
CA VAL A 31 7.08 -12.72 10.42
C VAL A 31 7.28 -13.58 11.67
N LEU A 32 8.29 -14.46 11.66
CA LEU A 32 8.58 -15.33 12.79
C LEU A 32 8.96 -14.55 14.06
N LYS A 33 9.64 -13.40 13.95
CA LYS A 33 9.92 -12.53 15.10
C LYS A 33 8.64 -12.04 15.77
N VAL A 34 7.66 -11.57 14.99
CA VAL A 34 6.37 -11.10 15.51
C VAL A 34 5.58 -12.26 16.14
N LEU A 35 5.55 -13.42 15.45
CA LEU A 35 4.86 -14.62 15.95
C LEU A 35 5.45 -15.11 17.26
N ASN A 36 6.78 -15.20 17.37
CA ASN A 36 7.47 -15.66 18.57
C ASN A 36 7.30 -14.70 19.75
N ARG A 37 7.14 -13.40 19.50
CA ARG A 37 6.83 -12.40 20.54
C ARG A 37 5.39 -12.53 21.06
N GLY A 38 4.47 -13.08 20.25
CA GLY A 38 3.06 -13.26 20.61
C GLY A 38 2.21 -11.97 20.58
N VAL A 39 2.79 -10.84 20.18
CA VAL A 39 2.10 -9.53 20.10
C VAL A 39 1.94 -9.14 18.63
N LEU A 40 0.79 -9.48 18.05
CA LEU A 40 0.46 -9.23 16.63
C LEU A 40 0.11 -7.78 16.35
N SER A 41 -0.59 -7.13 17.28
CA SER A 41 -0.88 -5.71 17.26
C SER A 41 -0.70 -5.15 18.66
N GLN A 42 0.01 -4.03 18.75
CA GLN A 42 0.16 -3.27 19.98
C GLN A 42 -0.66 -1.98 19.94
N TYR A 43 -1.43 -1.74 18.86
CA TYR A 43 -2.23 -0.52 18.75
C TYR A 43 -3.39 -0.52 19.74
N LEU A 44 -3.50 0.54 20.54
CA LEU A 44 -4.66 0.81 21.39
C LEU A 44 -5.26 2.17 21.01
N GLY A 45 -6.56 2.20 20.76
CA GLY A 45 -7.32 3.41 20.38
C GLY A 45 -7.56 4.39 21.54
N VAL A 46 -6.63 4.47 22.49
CA VAL A 46 -6.65 5.39 23.63
C VAL A 46 -5.33 6.14 23.66
N TRP A 47 -5.35 7.38 24.17
CA TRP A 47 -4.13 8.18 24.32
C TRP A 47 -3.13 7.47 25.22
N GLY A 48 -1.95 7.15 24.67
CA GLY A 48 -0.89 6.45 25.39
C GLY A 48 0.26 6.02 24.47
N LYS A 49 1.26 5.33 25.04
CA LYS A 49 2.44 4.84 24.31
C LYS A 49 2.09 3.90 23.15
N ASP A 50 0.98 3.18 23.29
CA ASP A 50 0.53 2.13 22.39
C ASP A 50 -0.40 2.71 21.30
N PHE A 51 -0.75 4.00 21.36
CA PHE A 51 -1.50 4.69 20.30
C PHE A 51 -0.75 4.73 18.97
N TYR A 52 0.57 4.74 19.00
CA TYR A 52 1.41 4.74 17.79
C TYR A 52 1.68 3.34 17.23
N GLY A 53 0.98 2.32 17.75
CA GLY A 53 1.12 0.95 17.27
C GLY A 53 2.39 0.25 17.77
N GLY A 54 2.66 -0.91 17.15
CA GLY A 54 3.75 -1.81 17.55
C GLY A 54 5.12 -1.37 17.07
N GLU A 55 6.14 -2.00 17.66
CA GLU A 55 7.55 -1.78 17.32
C GLU A 55 7.84 -1.85 15.81
N GLU A 56 7.37 -2.89 15.12
CA GLU A 56 7.59 -3.06 13.68
C GLU A 56 6.93 -1.96 12.84
N VAL A 57 5.75 -1.48 13.26
CA VAL A 57 5.05 -0.38 12.57
C VAL A 57 5.85 0.91 12.69
N ARG A 58 6.28 1.26 13.91
CA ARG A 58 7.08 2.47 14.17
C ARG A 58 8.46 2.41 13.51
N ALA A 59 9.06 1.22 13.44
CA ALA A 59 10.31 0.99 12.72
C ALA A 59 10.14 1.23 11.22
N LEU A 60 9.10 0.64 10.61
CA LEU A 60 8.76 0.86 9.20
C LEU A 60 8.54 2.34 8.89
N GLU A 61 7.75 3.04 9.72
CA GLU A 61 7.49 4.48 9.55
C GLU A 61 8.77 5.30 9.62
N LYS A 62 9.67 5.00 10.56
CA LYS A 62 10.97 5.69 10.68
C LYS A 62 11.86 5.42 9.47
N GLU A 63 11.94 4.17 9.02
CA GLU A 63 12.72 3.77 7.84
C GLU A 63 12.19 4.45 6.58
N TRP A 64 10.87 4.51 6.41
CA TRP A 64 10.21 5.18 5.29
C TRP A 64 10.41 6.70 5.32
N ALA A 65 10.26 7.33 6.48
CA ALA A 65 10.53 8.76 6.63
C ALA A 65 11.96 9.10 6.21
N SER A 66 12.93 8.28 6.61
CA SER A 66 14.33 8.41 6.20
C SER A 66 14.53 8.17 4.70
N HIS A 67 13.97 7.08 4.17
CA HIS A 67 14.11 6.68 2.77
C HIS A 67 13.58 7.76 1.80
N PHE A 68 12.39 8.29 2.08
CA PHE A 68 11.75 9.33 1.28
C PHE A 68 12.17 10.75 1.65
N ARG A 69 13.02 10.92 2.68
CA ARG A 69 13.49 12.22 3.19
C ARG A 69 12.34 13.16 3.57
N VAL A 70 11.33 12.61 4.24
CA VAL A 70 10.17 13.34 4.74
C VAL A 70 10.19 13.40 6.26
N LYS A 71 9.51 14.40 6.83
CA LYS A 71 9.49 14.61 8.29
C LYS A 71 8.68 13.52 9.02
N HIS A 72 7.63 13.00 8.37
CA HIS A 72 6.70 12.02 8.93
C HIS A 72 6.30 11.00 7.86
N ALA A 73 6.14 9.75 8.27
CA ALA A 73 5.50 8.69 7.49
C ALA A 73 4.50 7.97 8.40
N ILE A 74 3.36 7.56 7.84
CA ILE A 74 2.28 6.90 8.58
C ILE A 74 1.92 5.61 7.84
N ALA A 75 1.99 4.47 8.53
CA ALA A 75 1.62 3.19 7.98
C ALA A 75 0.10 2.98 8.05
N VAL A 76 -0.47 2.44 6.97
CA VAL A 76 -1.90 2.15 6.85
C VAL A 76 -2.09 0.77 6.25
N ASN A 77 -3.28 0.18 6.42
CA ASN A 77 -3.59 -1.16 5.94
C ASN A 77 -3.67 -1.28 4.40
N SER A 78 -3.80 -0.16 3.67
CA SER A 78 -3.78 -0.14 2.20
C SER A 78 -3.44 1.23 1.66
N ALA A 79 -2.96 1.29 0.41
CA ALA A 79 -2.72 2.56 -0.29
C ALA A 79 -4.01 3.38 -0.46
N THR A 80 -5.16 2.74 -0.65
CA THR A 80 -6.47 3.40 -0.72
C THR A 80 -6.79 4.11 0.60
N SER A 81 -6.62 3.45 1.74
CA SER A 81 -6.80 4.06 3.07
C SER A 81 -5.84 5.25 3.27
N GLY A 82 -4.61 5.14 2.75
CA GLY A 82 -3.63 6.22 2.77
C GLY A 82 -4.11 7.44 2.00
N LEU A 83 -4.74 7.25 0.84
CA LEU A 83 -5.35 8.36 0.09
C LEU A 83 -6.50 9.00 0.88
N TYR A 84 -7.39 8.22 1.49
CA TYR A 84 -8.45 8.78 2.36
C TYR A 84 -7.90 9.59 3.54
N ALA A 85 -6.87 9.07 4.23
CA ALA A 85 -6.24 9.77 5.33
C ALA A 85 -5.55 11.06 4.86
N ALA A 86 -4.86 11.01 3.72
CA ALA A 86 -4.18 12.16 3.14
C ALA A 86 -5.16 13.25 2.69
N THR A 87 -6.28 12.89 2.04
CA THR A 87 -7.29 13.86 1.61
C THR A 87 -7.96 14.54 2.82
N GLY A 88 -8.29 13.77 3.85
CA GLY A 88 -8.82 14.33 5.10
C GLY A 88 -7.81 15.25 5.81
N ALA A 89 -6.54 14.84 5.89
CA ALA A 89 -5.48 15.64 6.50
C ALA A 89 -5.15 16.92 5.71
N ALA A 90 -5.37 16.91 4.39
CA ALA A 90 -5.21 18.09 3.53
C ALA A 90 -6.37 19.09 3.67
N GLY A 91 -7.44 18.75 4.42
CA GLY A 91 -8.58 19.64 4.66
C GLY A 91 -9.62 19.67 3.54
N ILE A 92 -9.60 18.70 2.63
CA ILE A 92 -10.56 18.62 1.51
C ILE A 92 -11.97 18.42 2.08
N SER A 93 -12.88 19.28 1.65
CA SER A 93 -14.26 19.39 2.14
C SER A 93 -15.29 19.22 1.02
N PRO A 94 -16.55 18.88 1.33
CA PRO A 94 -17.67 18.90 0.38
C PRO A 94 -17.69 20.17 -0.47
N GLY A 95 -17.74 20.00 -1.80
CA GLY A 95 -17.66 21.10 -2.77
C GLY A 95 -16.26 21.41 -3.32
N ASP A 96 -15.19 20.87 -2.74
CA ASP A 96 -13.83 21.07 -3.27
C ASP A 96 -13.58 20.21 -4.53
N GLU A 97 -12.82 20.77 -5.47
CA GLU A 97 -12.41 20.07 -6.68
C GLU A 97 -10.98 19.54 -6.57
N VAL A 98 -10.79 18.26 -6.93
CA VAL A 98 -9.47 17.60 -6.93
C VAL A 98 -9.15 17.11 -8.34
N ILE A 99 -8.04 17.60 -8.89
CA ILE A 99 -7.57 17.22 -10.22
C ILE A 99 -6.91 15.83 -10.16
N VAL A 100 -7.32 14.92 -11.05
CA VAL A 100 -6.82 13.55 -11.13
C VAL A 100 -6.53 13.14 -12.58
N SER A 101 -5.65 12.16 -12.77
CA SER A 101 -5.40 11.57 -14.11
C SER A 101 -6.57 10.70 -14.54
N PRO A 102 -7.02 10.78 -15.81
CA PRO A 102 -8.04 9.87 -16.35
C PRO A 102 -7.50 8.45 -16.58
N TYR A 103 -6.18 8.25 -16.52
CA TYR A 103 -5.53 6.95 -16.65
C TYR A 103 -4.76 6.61 -15.37
N THR A 104 -5.46 5.99 -14.43
CA THR A 104 -4.94 5.56 -13.12
C THR A 104 -5.81 4.45 -12.54
N MET A 105 -5.40 3.90 -11.39
CA MET A 105 -6.23 2.98 -10.61
C MET A 105 -7.41 3.73 -9.97
N SER A 106 -8.60 3.11 -9.96
CA SER A 106 -9.85 3.75 -9.54
C SER A 106 -9.84 4.31 -8.11
N ALA A 107 -9.04 3.75 -7.20
CA ALA A 107 -8.89 4.27 -5.84
C ALA A 107 -8.29 5.68 -5.78
N SER A 108 -7.71 6.20 -6.86
CA SER A 108 -7.26 7.59 -6.92
C SER A 108 -8.43 8.59 -6.87
N VAL A 109 -9.64 8.14 -7.23
CA VAL A 109 -10.86 8.97 -7.31
C VAL A 109 -11.84 8.69 -6.16
N MET A 110 -11.84 7.46 -5.61
CA MET A 110 -12.78 7.05 -4.55
C MET A 110 -12.78 7.96 -3.31
N PRO A 111 -11.64 8.49 -2.82
CA PRO A 111 -11.63 9.42 -1.69
C PRO A 111 -12.43 10.71 -1.93
N GLN A 112 -12.67 11.08 -3.18
CA GLN A 112 -13.40 12.30 -3.55
C GLN A 112 -14.87 12.02 -3.91
N SER A 113 -15.27 10.79 -4.20
CA SER A 113 -16.58 10.51 -4.79
C SER A 113 -17.79 10.69 -3.86
N GLY A 114 -17.57 10.89 -2.56
CA GLY A 114 -18.60 11.21 -1.56
C GLY A 114 -18.72 12.70 -1.21
N ILE A 115 -17.99 13.58 -1.92
CA ILE A 115 -17.82 15.01 -1.63
C ILE A 115 -18.76 15.89 -2.47
N ARG A 116 -19.78 15.28 -3.11
CA ARG A 116 -20.82 16.00 -3.87
C ARG A 116 -22.00 16.41 -3.01
#